data_AF-A0A1I0TSX5-F1
#
_entry.id   AF-A0A1I0TSX5-F1
#
_cell.length_a   1.000
_cell.length_b   1.000
_cell.length_c   1.000
_cell.angle_alpha   90.00
_cell.angle_beta   90.00
_cell.angle_gamma   90.00
#
_symmetry.space_group_name_H-M   'P 1'
#
loop_
_entity.id
_entity.type
_entity.pdbx_description
1 polymer ?
#
loop_
_entity_poly.entity_id
_entity_poly.type
_entity_poly.pdbx_seq_one_letter_code
_entity_poly.pdbx_strand_id
1 'polypeptide(L)'
;MNQLTIFDFVGDEQIADSAILNRIQSAFPGWEAIGYMKDWEWGKSDDYAAIIHQNGVYKWVRVELYHDGRSRAGYTERTDFEPYWFDQYEKKGKHWVWRSLDDKNQVFEIARQNMG
;
A
#
# COMPACT_ATOMS: atom_id res chain seq x y z
N MET A 1 -6.81 23.73 33.07
CA MET A 1 -6.35 22.35 32.83
C MET A 1 -6.21 22.20 31.33
N ASN A 2 -4.97 22.30 30.84
CA ASN A 2 -4.61 22.00 29.44
C ASN A 2 -4.51 20.47 29.32
N GLN A 3 -4.84 19.82 28.21
CA GLN A 3 -4.30 20.09 26.88
C GLN A 3 -5.14 19.32 25.85
N LEU A 4 -5.56 20.00 24.80
CA LEU A 4 -6.13 19.40 23.59
C LEU A 4 -5.16 18.33 23.07
N THR A 5 -5.60 17.08 23.00
CA THR A 5 -4.82 15.97 22.45
C THR A 5 -4.66 16.12 20.94
N ILE A 6 -3.43 15.96 20.48
CA ILE A 6 -2.86 16.25 19.16
C ILE A 6 -3.32 15.23 18.09
N PHE A 7 -4.62 14.94 17.98
CA PHE A 7 -5.14 14.01 16.95
C PHE A 7 -6.35 14.54 16.17
N ASP A 8 -6.68 15.83 16.29
CA ASP A 8 -7.63 16.53 15.41
C ASP A 8 -6.97 17.06 14.11
N PHE A 9 -6.08 16.28 13.53
CA PHE A 9 -5.49 16.44 12.19
C PHE A 9 -5.36 15.01 11.63
N VAL A 10 -5.94 14.59 10.50
CA VAL A 10 -6.00 15.21 9.18
C VAL A 10 -7.19 14.61 8.40
N GLY A 11 -8.14 15.45 7.99
CA GLY A 11 -9.26 15.08 7.10
C GLY A 11 -8.86 14.83 5.63
N ASP A 12 -7.65 14.31 5.39
CA ASP A 12 -7.07 14.04 4.05
C ASP A 12 -6.33 12.68 3.95
N GLU A 13 -6.32 11.83 4.99
CA GLU A 13 -5.90 10.43 4.77
C GLU A 13 -7.01 9.73 3.96
N GLN A 14 -6.82 9.63 2.64
CA GLN A 14 -7.70 8.86 1.77
C GLN A 14 -7.83 7.45 2.33
N ILE A 15 -9.06 7.09 2.71
CA ILE A 15 -9.41 5.70 2.99
C ILE A 15 -9.25 4.94 1.68
N ALA A 16 -8.54 3.82 1.71
CA ALA A 16 -8.34 2.98 0.54
C ALA A 16 -9.65 2.59 -0.14
N ASP A 17 -9.67 2.69 -1.47
CA ASP A 17 -10.80 2.22 -2.27
C ASP A 17 -10.85 0.68 -2.19
N SER A 18 -11.92 0.17 -1.60
CA SER A 18 -12.17 -1.28 -1.49
C SER A 18 -12.17 -2.00 -2.84
N ALA A 19 -12.57 -1.34 -3.93
CA ALA A 19 -12.53 -1.93 -5.27
C ALA A 19 -11.09 -2.15 -5.74
N ILE A 20 -10.19 -1.19 -5.48
CA ILE A 20 -8.76 -1.34 -5.81
C ILE A 20 -8.14 -2.43 -4.94
N LEU A 21 -8.39 -2.43 -3.63
CA LEU A 21 -7.88 -3.47 -2.73
C LEU A 21 -8.34 -4.87 -3.15
N ASN A 22 -9.62 -5.05 -3.46
CA ASN A 22 -10.17 -6.34 -3.91
C ASN A 22 -9.53 -6.80 -5.22
N ARG A 23 -9.26 -5.87 -6.15
CA ARG A 23 -8.58 -6.19 -7.40
C ARG A 23 -7.12 -6.57 -7.20
N ILE A 24 -6.40 -5.88 -6.32
CA ILE A 24 -5.03 -6.26 -5.94
C ILE A 24 -5.04 -7.67 -5.32
N GLN A 25 -5.92 -7.91 -4.37
CA GLN A 25 -6.08 -9.21 -3.72
C GLN A 25 -6.45 -10.34 -4.72
N SER A 26 -7.22 -10.04 -5.77
CA SER A 26 -7.52 -11.03 -6.82
C SER A 26 -6.28 -11.51 -7.58
N ALA A 27 -5.23 -10.69 -7.64
CA ALA A 27 -3.94 -11.06 -8.24
C ALA A 27 -3.05 -11.88 -7.29
N PHE A 28 -3.33 -11.87 -5.98
CA PHE A 28 -2.57 -12.59 -4.95
C PHE A 28 -3.50 -13.44 -4.06
N PRO A 29 -4.06 -14.56 -4.58
CA PRO A 29 -4.99 -15.39 -3.82
C PRO A 29 -4.42 -15.83 -2.46
N GLY A 30 -5.21 -15.64 -1.40
CA GLY A 30 -4.83 -15.99 -0.02
C GLY A 30 -4.09 -14.90 0.75
N TRP A 31 -3.75 -13.78 0.10
CA TRP A 31 -3.17 -12.60 0.74
C TRP A 31 -4.20 -11.49 0.90
N GLU A 32 -4.06 -10.68 1.94
CA GLU A 32 -4.87 -9.47 2.11
C GLU A 32 -4.12 -8.26 1.53
N ALA A 33 -4.79 -7.44 0.72
CA ALA A 33 -4.26 -6.13 0.33
C ALA A 33 -4.57 -5.11 1.43
N ILE A 34 -3.53 -4.41 1.91
CA ILE A 34 -3.65 -3.51 3.08
C ILE A 34 -3.22 -2.07 2.80
N GLY A 35 -2.55 -1.84 1.68
CA GLY A 35 -2.22 -0.50 1.20
C GLY A 35 -1.71 -0.54 -0.23
N TYR A 36 -1.85 0.58 -0.94
CA TYR A 36 -1.38 0.71 -2.32
C TYR A 36 -1.00 2.14 -2.66
N MET A 37 -0.27 2.28 -3.77
CA MET A 37 0.03 3.55 -4.40
C MET A 37 -0.04 3.32 -5.92
N LYS A 38 -0.75 4.21 -6.64
CA LYS A 38 -0.76 4.19 -8.11
C LYS A 38 0.59 4.73 -8.61
N ASP A 39 1.35 3.86 -9.27
CA ASP A 39 2.68 4.21 -9.75
C ASP A 39 2.64 4.80 -11.17
N TRP A 40 1.87 4.22 -12.07
CA TRP A 40 1.80 4.66 -13.45
C TRP A 40 0.45 4.35 -14.08
N GLU A 41 0.00 5.19 -15.00
CA GLU A 41 -1.22 4.98 -15.78
C GLU A 41 -0.84 4.68 -17.23
N TRP A 42 -1.29 3.52 -17.71
CA TRP A 42 -1.19 3.11 -19.10
C TRP A 42 -2.54 3.28 -19.80
N GLY A 43 -2.54 3.30 -21.12
CA GLY A 43 -3.79 3.46 -21.87
C GLY A 43 -4.81 2.31 -21.73
N LYS A 44 -4.43 1.18 -21.13
CA LYS A 44 -5.31 0.00 -20.94
C LYS A 44 -5.28 -0.57 -19.51
N SER A 45 -4.41 -0.05 -18.65
CA SER A 45 -4.11 -0.61 -17.34
C SER A 45 -3.39 0.40 -16.48
N ASP A 46 -3.40 0.19 -15.18
CA ASP A 46 -2.71 1.03 -14.22
C ASP A 46 -1.75 0.16 -13.39
N ASP A 47 -0.52 0.62 -13.21
CA ASP A 47 0.46 -0.01 -12.34
C ASP A 47 0.32 0.51 -10.92
N TYR A 48 0.36 -0.42 -9.97
CA TYR A 48 0.36 -0.15 -8.55
C TYR A 48 1.56 -0.80 -7.88
N ALA A 49 2.11 -0.12 -6.88
CA ALA A 49 2.79 -0.80 -5.79
C ALA A 49 1.77 -1.07 -4.68
N ALA A 50 1.86 -2.22 -4.04
CA ALA A 50 0.96 -2.60 -2.95
C ALA A 50 1.71 -3.25 -1.81
N ILE A 51 1.12 -3.19 -0.62
CA ILE A 51 1.48 -4.03 0.50
C ILE A 51 0.40 -5.10 0.65
N ILE A 52 0.85 -6.35 0.66
CA ILE A 52 0.00 -7.50 0.94
C ILE A 52 0.49 -8.22 2.19
N HIS A 53 -0.44 -8.84 2.91
CA HIS A 53 -0.18 -9.52 4.18
C HIS A 53 -0.80 -10.92 4.20
N GLN A 54 -0.07 -11.89 4.76
CA GLN A 54 -0.57 -13.22 5.08
C GLN A 54 0.17 -13.79 6.29
N ASN A 55 -0.55 -14.16 7.35
CA ASN A 55 -0.01 -14.85 8.53
C ASN A 55 1.25 -14.19 9.14
N GLY A 56 1.25 -12.86 9.29
CA GLY A 56 2.37 -12.09 9.84
C GLY A 56 3.50 -11.81 8.83
N VAL A 57 3.41 -12.33 7.62
CA VAL A 57 4.35 -12.02 6.53
C VAL A 57 3.80 -10.85 5.72
N TYR A 58 4.64 -9.85 5.48
CA TYR A 58 4.32 -8.67 4.68
C TYR A 58 5.18 -8.66 3.43
N LYS A 59 4.57 -8.32 2.30
CA LYS A 59 5.27 -8.15 1.03
C LYS A 59 4.93 -6.81 0.39
N TRP A 60 5.95 -6.12 -0.10
CA TRP A 60 5.83 -5.10 -1.11
C TRP A 60 5.78 -5.77 -2.48
N VAL A 61 4.73 -5.48 -3.26
CA VAL A 61 4.48 -6.14 -4.55
C VAL A 61 4.14 -5.13 -5.64
N ARG A 62 4.37 -5.53 -6.90
CA ARG A 62 3.83 -4.83 -8.08
C ARG A 62 2.60 -5.53 -8.60
N VAL A 63 1.62 -4.75 -9.06
CA VAL A 63 0.39 -5.28 -9.63
C VAL A 63 -0.15 -4.35 -10.70
N GLU A 64 -0.61 -4.94 -11.80
CA GLU A 64 -1.20 -4.24 -12.93
C GLU A 64 -2.72 -4.49 -12.93
N LEU A 65 -3.50 -3.41 -12.96
CA LEU A 65 -4.95 -3.43 -12.96
C LEU A 65 -5.48 -2.95 -14.32
N TYR A 66 -6.00 -3.86 -15.14
CA TYR A 66 -6.50 -3.56 -16.49
C TYR A 66 -7.86 -2.85 -16.44
N HIS A 67 -8.12 -1.92 -17.35
CA HIS A 67 -9.41 -1.21 -17.38
C HIS A 67 -10.60 -2.11 -17.74
N ASP A 68 -10.33 -3.29 -18.33
CA ASP A 68 -11.33 -4.34 -18.60
C ASP A 68 -11.67 -5.23 -17.38
N GLY A 69 -11.11 -4.91 -16.21
CA GLY A 69 -11.38 -5.59 -14.95
C GLY A 69 -10.39 -6.70 -14.59
N ARG A 70 -9.52 -7.14 -15.51
CA ARG A 70 -8.47 -8.12 -15.19
C ARG A 70 -7.42 -7.53 -14.27
N SER A 71 -6.75 -8.38 -13.49
CA SER A 71 -5.66 -7.98 -12.58
C SER A 71 -4.51 -8.97 -12.75
N ARG A 72 -3.27 -8.49 -12.66
CA ARG A 72 -2.08 -9.32 -12.87
C ARG A 72 -0.99 -8.97 -11.85
N ALA A 73 -0.45 -10.00 -11.20
CA ALA A 73 0.75 -9.84 -10.38
C ALA A 73 1.95 -9.46 -11.27
N GLY A 74 2.67 -8.42 -10.85
CA GLY A 74 3.93 -8.02 -11.43
C GLY A 74 5.07 -8.93 -10.98
N TYR A 75 6.26 -8.74 -11.56
CA TYR A 75 7.42 -9.59 -11.26
C TYR A 75 8.07 -9.33 -9.90
N THR A 76 7.81 -8.18 -9.28
CA THR A 76 8.46 -7.80 -8.02
C THR A 76 7.59 -8.16 -6.83
N GLU A 77 8.12 -9.00 -5.95
CA GLU A 77 7.62 -9.26 -4.60
C GLU A 77 8.80 -9.25 -3.62
N ARG A 78 8.72 -8.48 -2.55
CA ARG A 78 9.83 -8.26 -1.61
C ARG A 78 9.34 -8.18 -0.17
N THR A 79 10.02 -8.88 0.72
CA THR A 79 9.77 -8.82 2.18
C THR A 79 10.73 -7.85 2.89
N ASP A 80 11.76 -7.39 2.20
CA ASP A 80 12.86 -6.54 2.69
C ASP A 80 12.64 -5.05 2.36
N PHE A 81 11.39 -4.61 2.30
CA PHE A 81 11.07 -3.20 2.09
C PHE A 81 11.43 -2.37 3.33
N GLU A 82 11.86 -1.14 3.11
CA GLU A 82 12.30 -0.22 4.16
C GLU A 82 11.47 1.07 4.15
N PRO A 83 11.43 1.86 5.25
CA PRO A 83 10.64 3.08 5.34
C PRO A 83 10.97 4.08 4.22
N TYR A 84 12.24 4.16 3.83
CA TYR A 84 12.68 5.11 2.80
C TYR A 84 12.02 4.86 1.44
N TRP A 85 11.52 3.66 1.15
CA TRP A 85 10.86 3.36 -0.11
C TRP A 85 9.54 4.11 -0.20
N PHE A 86 8.77 4.15 0.89
CA PHE A 86 7.52 4.91 0.98
C PHE A 86 7.79 6.41 0.84
N ASP A 87 8.77 6.93 1.58
CA ASP A 87 9.18 8.33 1.53
C ASP A 87 9.61 8.77 0.12
N GLN A 88 10.31 7.90 -0.61
CA GLN A 88 10.73 8.20 -1.98
C GLN A 88 9.54 8.36 -2.94
N TYR A 89 8.47 7.61 -2.76
CA TYR A 89 7.26 7.74 -3.56
C TYR A 89 6.45 8.97 -3.16
N GLU A 90 6.31 9.24 -1.86
CA GLU A 90 5.65 10.45 -1.36
C GLU A 90 6.33 11.72 -1.89
N LYS A 91 7.67 11.77 -1.88
CA LYS A 91 8.46 12.87 -2.46
C LYS A 91 8.28 13.05 -3.97
N LYS A 92 7.83 12.01 -4.67
CA LYS A 92 7.48 12.05 -6.11
C LYS A 92 6.01 12.43 -6.34
N GLY A 93 5.27 12.80 -5.30
CA GLY A 93 3.84 13.09 -5.36
C GLY A 93 2.97 11.85 -5.54
N LYS A 94 3.52 10.66 -5.23
CA LYS A 94 2.80 9.39 -5.30
C LYS A 94 2.43 8.95 -3.90
N HIS A 95 1.17 9.17 -3.55
CA HIS A 95 0.67 8.97 -2.20
C HIS A 95 0.28 7.51 -1.93
N TRP A 96 0.74 6.98 -0.80
CA TRP A 96 0.27 5.70 -0.29
C TRP A 96 -1.08 5.85 0.38
N VAL A 97 -1.99 4.98 -0.02
CA VAL A 97 -3.34 4.87 0.50
C VAL A 97 -3.43 3.58 1.30
N TRP A 98 -3.96 3.66 2.52
CA TRP A 98 -3.96 2.56 3.48
C TRP A 98 -5.38 2.10 3.79
N ARG A 99 -5.55 0.80 4.00
CA ARG A 99 -6.83 0.21 4.42
C ARG A 99 -7.25 0.73 5.80
N SER A 100 -6.28 0.93 6.70
CA SER A 100 -6.47 1.52 8.01
C SER A 100 -5.16 2.14 8.54
N LEU A 101 -5.29 2.97 9.58
CA LEU A 101 -4.12 3.51 10.30
C LEU A 101 -3.32 2.40 10.99
N ASP A 102 -3.99 1.37 11.50
CA ASP A 102 -3.34 0.22 12.14
C ASP A 102 -2.50 -0.58 11.14
N ASP A 103 -3.03 -0.83 9.94
CA ASP A 103 -2.29 -1.49 8.86
C ASP A 103 -1.04 -0.68 8.49
N LYS A 104 -1.18 0.64 8.33
CA LYS A 104 -0.05 1.54 8.06
C LYS A 104 1.01 1.43 9.15
N ASN A 105 0.62 1.56 10.42
CA ASN A 105 1.55 1.51 11.55
C ASN A 105 2.31 0.18 11.61
N GLN A 106 1.60 -0.94 11.41
CA GLN A 106 2.20 -2.28 11.40
C GLN A 106 3.21 -2.45 10.26
N VAL A 107 2.89 -1.96 9.05
CA VAL A 107 3.82 -2.01 7.91
C VAL A 107 5.09 -1.21 8.19
N PHE A 108 4.98 -0.02 8.77
CA PHE A 108 6.15 0.80 9.12
C PHE A 108 6.96 0.22 10.29
N GLU A 109 6.36 -0.57 11.18
CA GLU A 109 7.10 -1.35 12.16
C GLU A 109 7.96 -2.43 11.47
N ILE A 110 7.36 -3.25 10.60
CA ILE A 110 8.07 -4.28 9.84
C ILE A 110 9.17 -3.66 8.97
N ALA A 111 8.88 -2.55 8.29
CA ALA A 111 9.86 -1.86 7.45
C ALA A 111 11.09 -1.43 8.26
N ARG A 112 10.90 -0.92 9.49
CA ARG A 112 12.01 -0.55 10.37
C ARG A 112 12.83 -1.75 10.84
N GLN A 113 12.19 -2.89 11.07
CA GLN A 113 12.90 -4.13 11.43
C GLN A 113 13.80 -4.64 10.27
N ASN A 114 13.45 -4.33 9.02
CA ASN A 114 14.25 -4.68 7.85
C ASN A 114 15.52 -3.83 7.68
N MET A 115 15.67 -2.71 8.40
CA MET A 115 16.77 -1.75 8.18
C MET A 115 18.15 -2.22 8.63
N GLY A 116 18.26 -3.34 9.37
CA GLY A 116 19.55 -3.89 9.82
C GLY A 116 20.19 -3.13 10.97
#